data_AF-A0A4Y8M1R3-F1
#
_entry.id   AF-A0A4Y8M1R3-F1
#
_cell.length_a   1.000
_cell.length_b   1.000
_cell.length_c   1.000
_cell.angle_alpha   90.00
_cell.angle_beta   90.00
_cell.angle_gamma   90.00
#
_symmetry.space_group_name_H-M   'P 1'
#
loop_
_entity.id
_entity.type
_entity.pdbx_description
1 polymer ?
#
loop_
_entity_poly.entity_id
_entity_poly.type
_entity_poly.pdbx_seq_one_letter_code
_entity_poly.pdbx_strand_id
1 'polypeptide(L)'
;MRWLFMNRSISTKIVWSSVLISLIPLLVLSYLFYRSSTSSLEKTMFRSSDQNAAYLSKDLDEYFRNISTSALQVYAYDRITNLMAHGANYNDAEIIYVKQSLENYYRLVLNKNKDIIKMMIYGKDDTLRDSWSRAGSYDAIKFERSIPNYKEMLNLPFQENRMFTYSDKTLGQDFFVYALTIYDPFYKKKYGSLVFYIQMKDFLKTMEANNRSPNVITLQNGNGDTFYQTNDKYESAVEPFRHPGAWANNNPRDVAFTRNQDLFMGTSYLDNSNIGLTIIYPNPELAQNRKNTLLLSVCVLAVVMLIIFLFSLLAQRFITKPIQLLGKAMKAVRKGNFHVTLKPYRYRDDLSELARNFNFMTDKIRELIELDYQMQLRNKEAQILALQMQINPHFLYNTLQTIGGKAVLIGDYEIHEMCRALGDMFRYSFYEGNMESTIGQELAHVNNYLYIQQFRFEESLQTEFDVQNDLMDHSIVRFVLQPIIENVIVHAMDKQDNRQLLISISAVRHGEYVFIEIRDNGMGMETDKLASLRSNLEHKSLEVFSGVSIGLKNVHERIRLVYGAPHGLAVESAPGKGTTIKLKIPYRNGGARHV
;
A
#
# COMPACT_ATOMS: atom_id res chain seq x y z
N MET A 1 19.43 -3.36 12.99
CA MET A 1 18.04 -3.74 12.62
C MET A 1 17.02 -3.66 13.75
N ARG A 2 17.31 -4.06 15.01
CA ARG A 2 16.31 -4.03 16.12
C ARG A 2 15.60 -2.68 16.33
N TRP A 3 16.29 -1.56 16.18
CA TRP A 3 15.72 -0.21 16.35
C TRP A 3 14.68 0.17 15.27
N LEU A 4 14.78 -0.38 14.04
CA LEU A 4 13.78 -0.15 12.98
C LEU A 4 12.43 -0.80 13.28
N PHE A 5 12.41 -1.85 14.11
CA PHE A 5 11.22 -2.68 14.37
C PHE A 5 10.63 -2.52 15.78
N MET A 6 11.35 -1.94 16.74
CA MET A 6 10.84 -1.68 18.09
C MET A 6 10.23 -0.27 18.19
N ASN A 7 9.12 -0.14 18.93
CA ASN A 7 8.38 1.12 19.18
C ASN A 7 7.82 1.89 17.96
N ARG A 8 7.73 1.28 16.78
CA ARG A 8 7.07 1.86 15.60
C ARG A 8 5.69 1.23 15.35
N SER A 9 4.80 2.00 14.70
CA SER A 9 3.48 1.49 14.30
C SER A 9 3.58 0.27 13.39
N ILE A 10 2.58 -0.61 13.45
CA ILE A 10 2.50 -1.83 12.63
C ILE A 10 2.71 -1.53 11.14
N SER A 11 2.18 -0.40 10.64
CA SER A 11 2.39 0.06 9.27
C SER A 11 3.87 0.18 8.92
N THR A 12 4.62 0.90 9.74
CA THR A 12 6.04 1.16 9.55
C THR A 12 6.83 -0.14 9.52
N LYS A 13 6.48 -1.11 10.38
CA LYS A 13 7.14 -2.42 10.40
C LYS A 13 6.88 -3.20 9.12
N ILE A 14 5.63 -3.25 8.65
CA ILE A 14 5.25 -3.93 7.41
C ILE A 14 5.98 -3.30 6.22
N VAL A 15 5.95 -1.96 6.09
CA VAL A 15 6.64 -1.27 4.99
C VAL A 15 8.14 -1.56 5.00
N TRP A 16 8.79 -1.42 6.16
CA TRP A 16 10.23 -1.69 6.25
C TRP A 16 10.57 -3.15 5.98
N SER A 17 9.80 -4.11 6.50
CA SER A 17 10.03 -5.53 6.20
C SER A 17 9.83 -5.83 4.71
N SER A 18 8.79 -5.30 4.10
CA SER A 18 8.53 -5.49 2.67
C SER A 18 9.66 -4.90 1.84
N VAL A 19 10.07 -3.66 2.11
CA VAL A 19 11.19 -3.00 1.41
C VAL A 19 12.49 -3.79 1.60
N LEU A 20 12.83 -4.22 2.83
CA LEU A 20 14.09 -4.96 3.04
C LEU A 20 14.10 -6.31 2.32
N ILE A 21 12.99 -7.06 2.40
CA ILE A 21 12.86 -8.40 1.81
C ILE A 21 12.84 -8.33 0.29
N SER A 22 12.31 -7.26 -0.32
CA SER A 22 12.21 -7.15 -1.77
C SER A 22 13.33 -6.33 -2.42
N LEU A 23 13.83 -5.26 -1.79
CA LEU A 23 14.87 -4.40 -2.36
C LEU A 23 16.24 -5.08 -2.41
N ILE A 24 16.64 -5.81 -1.36
CA ILE A 24 17.97 -6.44 -1.30
C ILE A 24 18.12 -7.52 -2.38
N PRO A 25 17.21 -8.51 -2.51
CA PRO A 25 17.31 -9.51 -3.56
C PRO A 25 17.21 -8.90 -4.96
N LEU A 26 16.39 -7.85 -5.13
CA LEU A 26 16.25 -7.15 -6.41
C LEU A 26 17.55 -6.45 -6.83
N LEU A 27 18.21 -5.75 -5.90
CA LEU A 27 19.49 -5.10 -6.16
C LEU A 27 20.58 -6.14 -6.49
N VAL A 28 20.60 -7.26 -5.77
CA VAL A 28 21.53 -8.36 -6.05
C VAL A 28 21.24 -8.97 -7.42
N LEU A 29 19.99 -9.27 -7.74
CA LEU A 29 19.60 -9.85 -9.03
C LEU A 29 19.87 -8.89 -10.19
N SER A 30 19.56 -7.60 -10.03
CA SER A 30 19.85 -6.57 -11.02
C SER A 30 21.36 -6.43 -11.26
N TYR A 31 22.17 -6.43 -10.19
CA TYR A 31 23.62 -6.42 -10.30
C TYR A 31 24.17 -7.68 -10.99
N LEU A 32 23.68 -8.86 -10.61
CA LEU A 32 24.07 -10.13 -11.24
C LEU A 32 23.66 -10.18 -12.71
N PHE A 33 22.46 -9.72 -13.04
CA PHE A 33 21.96 -9.65 -14.42
C PHE A 33 22.80 -8.69 -15.26
N TYR A 34 23.05 -7.48 -14.76
CA TYR A 34 23.92 -6.52 -15.43
C TYR A 34 25.30 -7.11 -15.67
N ARG A 35 25.96 -7.66 -14.63
CA ARG A 35 27.29 -8.27 -14.73
C ARG A 35 27.33 -9.46 -15.68
N SER A 36 26.33 -10.33 -15.63
CA SER A 36 26.22 -11.51 -16.50
C SER A 36 25.98 -11.11 -17.94
N SER A 37 25.06 -10.18 -18.19
CA SER A 37 24.73 -9.67 -19.52
C SER A 37 25.93 -8.99 -20.17
N THR A 38 26.61 -8.09 -19.47
CA THR A 38 27.81 -7.43 -20.01
C THR A 38 28.92 -8.42 -20.28
N SER A 39 29.18 -9.36 -19.36
CA SER A 39 30.21 -10.39 -19.55
C SER A 39 29.87 -11.34 -20.72
N SER A 40 28.60 -11.69 -20.90
CA SER A 40 28.13 -12.54 -21.99
C SER A 40 28.25 -11.83 -23.35
N LEU A 41 27.86 -10.55 -23.42
CA LEU A 41 28.09 -9.73 -24.60
C LEU A 41 29.59 -9.71 -24.91
N GLU A 42 30.43 -9.29 -23.96
CA GLU A 42 31.88 -9.20 -24.13
C GLU A 42 32.49 -10.51 -24.66
N LYS A 43 32.13 -11.65 -24.06
CA LYS A 43 32.62 -12.97 -24.52
C LYS A 43 32.17 -13.32 -25.93
N THR A 44 30.93 -13.00 -26.29
CA THR A 44 30.39 -13.28 -27.63
C THR A 44 31.11 -12.44 -28.67
N MET A 45 31.34 -11.15 -28.37
CA MET A 45 32.07 -10.25 -29.25
C MET A 45 33.55 -10.61 -29.33
N PHE A 46 34.17 -11.03 -28.23
CA PHE A 46 35.52 -11.56 -28.23
C PHE A 46 35.65 -12.74 -29.20
N ARG A 47 34.78 -13.75 -29.08
CA ARG A 47 34.80 -14.92 -29.96
C ARG A 47 34.55 -14.56 -31.42
N SER A 48 33.61 -13.66 -31.69
CA SER A 48 33.33 -13.21 -33.06
C SER A 48 34.49 -12.42 -33.65
N SER A 49 35.14 -11.57 -32.85
CA SER A 49 36.28 -10.75 -33.28
C SER A 49 37.52 -11.61 -33.52
N ASP A 50 37.77 -12.57 -32.64
CA ASP A 50 38.84 -13.57 -32.77
C ASP A 50 38.67 -14.41 -34.04
N GLN A 51 37.47 -14.93 -34.29
CA GLN A 51 37.16 -15.68 -35.51
C GLN A 51 37.34 -14.85 -36.79
N ASN A 52 36.90 -13.59 -36.78
CA ASN A 52 37.05 -12.70 -37.92
C ASN A 52 38.53 -12.34 -38.17
N ALA A 53 39.30 -12.09 -37.11
CA ALA A 53 40.73 -11.84 -37.19
C ALA A 53 41.48 -13.05 -37.76
N ALA A 54 41.18 -14.25 -37.26
CA ALA A 54 41.77 -15.48 -37.77
C ALA A 54 41.40 -15.74 -39.24
N TYR A 55 40.18 -15.41 -39.65
CA TYR A 55 39.74 -15.50 -41.05
C TYR A 55 40.51 -14.54 -41.95
N LEU A 56 40.61 -13.26 -41.58
CA LEU A 56 41.35 -12.25 -42.34
C LEU A 56 42.86 -12.57 -42.43
N SER A 57 43.47 -13.00 -41.33
CA SER A 57 44.87 -13.43 -41.32
C SER A 57 45.09 -14.59 -42.29
N LYS A 58 44.23 -15.61 -42.25
CA LYS A 58 44.34 -16.78 -43.13
C LYS A 58 44.15 -16.41 -44.61
N ASP A 59 43.19 -15.53 -44.91
CA ASP A 59 42.93 -15.05 -46.27
C ASP A 59 44.15 -14.29 -46.83
N LEU A 60 44.79 -13.46 -46.00
CA LEU A 60 46.04 -12.76 -46.33
C LEU A 60 47.22 -13.70 -46.54
N ASP A 61 47.38 -14.68 -45.67
CA ASP A 61 48.41 -15.71 -45.82
C ASP A 61 48.23 -16.47 -47.13
N GLU A 62 46.99 -16.80 -47.51
CA GLU A 62 46.68 -17.48 -48.77
C GLU A 62 46.96 -16.58 -49.97
N TYR A 63 46.59 -15.30 -49.90
CA TYR A 63 46.87 -14.30 -50.93
C TYR A 63 48.38 -14.17 -51.22
N PHE A 64 49.21 -13.96 -50.20
CA PHE A 64 50.66 -13.83 -50.40
C PHE A 64 51.33 -15.15 -50.77
N ARG A 65 50.81 -16.28 -50.29
CA ARG A 65 51.26 -17.61 -50.72
C ARG A 65 50.97 -17.84 -52.20
N ASN A 66 49.85 -17.36 -52.74
CA ASN A 66 49.54 -17.45 -54.17
C ASN A 66 50.52 -16.62 -55.02
N ILE A 67 50.91 -15.42 -54.56
CA ILE A 67 51.95 -14.61 -55.22
C ILE A 67 53.31 -15.32 -55.16
N SER A 68 53.72 -15.79 -53.98
CA SER A 68 55.00 -16.49 -53.80
C SER A 68 55.07 -17.76 -54.66
N THR A 69 54.03 -18.60 -54.65
CA THR A 69 53.98 -19.82 -55.48
C THR A 69 54.00 -19.49 -56.97
N SER A 70 53.33 -18.42 -57.40
CA SER A 70 53.40 -17.94 -58.80
C SER A 70 54.80 -17.43 -59.15
N ALA A 71 55.47 -16.74 -58.22
CA ALA A 71 56.84 -16.26 -58.40
C ALA A 71 57.82 -17.43 -58.59
N LEU A 72 57.70 -18.50 -57.78
CA LEU A 72 58.53 -19.70 -57.86
C LEU A 72 58.34 -20.50 -59.16
N GLN A 73 57.28 -20.25 -59.94
CA GLN A 73 57.13 -20.85 -61.27
C GLN A 73 58.21 -20.38 -62.26
N VAL A 74 59.00 -19.36 -61.90
CA VAL A 74 60.18 -18.94 -62.68
C VAL A 74 61.18 -20.09 -62.87
N TYR A 75 61.24 -21.06 -61.95
CA TYR A 75 62.08 -22.24 -62.08
C TYR A 75 61.72 -23.14 -63.26
N ALA A 76 60.51 -23.03 -63.79
CA ALA A 76 60.12 -23.74 -65.01
C ALA A 76 60.70 -23.11 -66.30
N TYR A 77 61.35 -21.95 -66.19
CA TYR A 77 61.90 -21.19 -67.31
C TYR A 77 63.42 -21.07 -67.16
N ASP A 78 64.15 -22.12 -67.57
CA ASP A 78 65.63 -22.19 -67.49
C ASP A 78 66.34 -20.99 -68.11
N ARG A 79 65.77 -20.42 -69.19
CA ARG A 79 66.32 -19.21 -69.83
C ARG A 79 66.26 -17.98 -68.92
N ILE A 80 65.19 -17.84 -68.12
CA ILE A 80 65.02 -16.73 -67.20
C ILE A 80 65.93 -16.91 -65.99
N THR A 81 66.01 -18.12 -65.41
CA THR A 81 66.88 -18.37 -64.25
C THR A 81 68.36 -18.25 -64.61
N ASN A 82 68.76 -18.68 -65.80
CA ASN A 82 70.13 -18.50 -66.31
C ASN A 82 70.45 -17.02 -66.54
N LEU A 83 69.53 -16.27 -67.15
CA LEU A 83 69.64 -14.82 -67.35
C LEU A 83 69.77 -14.08 -66.00
N MET A 84 69.00 -14.48 -64.98
CA MET A 84 69.14 -13.92 -63.63
C MET A 84 70.52 -14.22 -63.02
N ALA A 85 71.02 -15.45 -63.17
CA ALA A 85 72.27 -15.89 -62.54
C ALA A 85 73.55 -15.32 -63.18
N HIS A 86 73.55 -15.05 -64.49
CA HIS A 86 74.75 -14.69 -65.27
C HIS A 86 74.65 -13.35 -66.02
N GLY A 87 73.50 -12.67 -66.01
CA GLY A 87 73.30 -11.39 -66.69
C GLY A 87 73.05 -11.52 -68.19
N ALA A 88 72.91 -10.38 -68.87
CA ALA A 88 72.49 -10.29 -70.27
C ALA A 88 73.61 -10.52 -71.31
N ASN A 89 74.41 -11.58 -71.15
CA ASN A 89 75.45 -11.96 -72.14
C ASN A 89 74.89 -12.89 -73.22
N TYR A 90 73.89 -12.42 -73.97
CA TYR A 90 73.21 -13.19 -75.02
C TYR A 90 73.40 -12.56 -76.40
N ASN A 91 73.44 -13.39 -77.45
CA ASN A 91 73.46 -12.90 -78.83
C ASN A 91 72.10 -12.32 -79.24
N ASP A 92 72.04 -11.44 -80.26
CA ASP A 92 70.80 -10.75 -80.68
C ASP A 92 69.60 -11.69 -80.93
N ALA A 93 69.85 -12.88 -81.48
CA ALA A 93 68.82 -13.90 -81.70
C ALA A 93 68.32 -14.54 -80.39
N GLU A 94 69.19 -14.73 -79.41
CA GLU A 94 68.88 -15.31 -78.11
C GLU A 94 68.06 -14.34 -77.24
N ILE A 95 68.29 -13.03 -77.39
CA ILE A 95 67.52 -11.97 -76.72
C ILE A 95 66.03 -12.07 -77.07
N ILE A 96 65.68 -12.35 -78.33
CA ILE A 96 64.28 -12.50 -78.77
C ILE A 96 63.62 -13.66 -78.03
N TYR A 97 64.30 -14.79 -77.95
CA TYR A 97 63.81 -15.98 -77.25
C TYR A 97 63.67 -15.79 -75.74
N VAL A 98 64.61 -15.06 -75.14
CA VAL A 98 64.57 -14.70 -73.71
C VAL A 98 63.37 -13.78 -73.44
N LYS A 99 63.15 -12.75 -74.26
CA LYS A 99 61.98 -11.87 -74.16
C LYS A 99 60.67 -12.65 -74.28
N GLN A 100 60.57 -13.59 -75.21
CA GLN A 100 59.39 -14.45 -75.35
C GLN A 100 59.17 -15.34 -74.12
N SER A 101 60.24 -15.91 -73.53
CA SER A 101 60.14 -16.66 -72.27
C SER A 101 59.66 -15.79 -71.11
N LEU A 102 60.16 -14.56 -71.01
CA LEU A 102 59.73 -13.58 -70.01
C LEU A 102 58.26 -13.21 -70.16
N GLU A 103 57.80 -12.91 -71.38
CA GLU A 103 56.39 -12.63 -71.65
C GLU A 103 55.46 -13.80 -71.25
N ASN A 104 55.87 -15.03 -71.56
CA ASN A 104 55.11 -16.23 -71.17
C ASN A 104 55.05 -16.40 -69.65
N TYR A 105 56.18 -16.18 -68.96
CA TYR A 105 56.23 -16.18 -67.50
C TYR A 105 55.30 -15.11 -66.92
N TYR A 106 55.39 -13.87 -67.40
CA TYR A 106 54.53 -12.79 -66.94
C TYR A 106 53.05 -13.09 -67.15
N ARG A 107 52.65 -13.62 -68.31
CA ARG A 107 51.26 -14.06 -68.57
C ARG A 107 50.80 -15.15 -67.60
N LEU A 108 51.67 -16.10 -67.27
CA LEU A 108 51.35 -17.16 -66.31
C LEU A 108 51.09 -16.60 -64.90
N VAL A 109 51.94 -15.68 -64.44
CA VAL A 109 51.77 -15.03 -63.12
C VAL A 109 50.48 -14.19 -63.09
N LEU A 110 50.18 -13.45 -64.15
CA LEU A 110 48.99 -12.59 -64.24
C LEU A 110 47.67 -13.36 -64.26
N ASN A 111 47.65 -14.55 -64.87
CA ASN A 111 46.45 -15.37 -64.89
C ASN A 111 45.99 -15.76 -63.47
N LYS A 112 46.94 -15.92 -62.54
CA LYS A 112 46.65 -16.22 -61.14
C LYS A 112 46.53 -14.96 -60.26
N ASN A 113 47.24 -13.89 -60.58
CA ASN A 113 47.34 -12.67 -59.77
C ASN A 113 46.98 -11.44 -60.62
N LYS A 114 45.66 -11.19 -60.77
CA LYS A 114 45.09 -10.15 -61.64
C LYS A 114 45.24 -8.72 -61.13
N ASP A 115 45.95 -8.53 -60.05
CA ASP A 115 46.20 -7.28 -59.31
C ASP A 115 47.65 -6.80 -59.43
N ILE A 116 48.55 -7.66 -59.90
CA ILE A 116 49.93 -7.30 -60.22
C ILE A 116 49.98 -6.39 -61.45
N ILE A 117 50.38 -5.13 -61.26
CA ILE A 117 50.44 -4.12 -62.31
C ILE A 117 51.82 -4.01 -62.96
N LYS A 118 52.89 -4.39 -62.24
CA LYS A 118 54.26 -4.38 -62.74
C LYS A 118 55.08 -5.48 -62.07
N MET A 119 55.93 -6.12 -62.86
CA MET A 119 56.86 -7.15 -62.42
C MET A 119 58.26 -6.73 -62.84
N MET A 120 59.22 -6.84 -61.93
CA MET A 120 60.61 -6.55 -62.21
C MET A 120 61.46 -7.75 -61.83
N ILE A 121 62.40 -8.10 -62.72
CA ILE A 121 63.33 -9.19 -62.55
C ILE A 121 64.73 -8.61 -62.44
N TYR A 122 65.40 -9.01 -61.38
CA TYR A 122 66.77 -8.61 -61.07
C TYR A 122 67.67 -9.82 -61.11
N GLY A 123 68.76 -9.72 -61.85
CA GLY A 123 69.84 -10.68 -61.79
C GLY A 123 70.71 -10.49 -60.55
N LYS A 124 71.65 -11.41 -60.36
CA LYS A 124 72.67 -11.30 -59.32
C LYS A 124 73.48 -10.00 -59.51
N ASP A 125 73.75 -9.28 -58.42
CA ASP A 125 74.55 -8.05 -58.40
C ASP A 125 74.03 -6.92 -59.33
N ASP A 126 72.71 -6.86 -59.57
CA ASP A 126 72.06 -5.81 -60.38
C ASP A 126 72.49 -5.83 -61.87
N THR A 127 73.03 -6.96 -62.33
CA THR A 127 73.56 -7.18 -63.70
C THR A 127 72.48 -7.34 -64.77
N LEU A 128 71.24 -7.56 -64.36
CA LEU A 128 70.07 -7.68 -65.23
C LEU A 128 68.92 -6.88 -64.62
N ARG A 129 68.27 -6.08 -65.46
CA ARG A 129 67.03 -5.39 -65.15
C ARG A 129 66.07 -5.59 -66.31
N ASP A 130 65.05 -6.41 -66.10
CA ASP A 130 63.92 -6.48 -67.01
C ASP A 130 62.63 -6.21 -66.23
N SER A 131 61.63 -5.67 -66.90
CA SER A 131 60.35 -5.39 -66.30
C SER A 131 59.22 -5.57 -67.29
N TRP A 132 58.09 -5.99 -66.76
CA TRP A 132 56.82 -6.01 -67.47
C TRP A 132 55.82 -5.15 -66.73
N SER A 133 55.04 -4.39 -67.49
CA SER A 133 53.98 -3.54 -66.99
C SER A 133 52.66 -3.91 -67.66
N ARG A 134 51.56 -3.86 -66.89
CA ARG A 134 50.20 -4.10 -67.40
C ARG A 134 49.77 -3.05 -68.42
N ALA A 135 50.20 -1.81 -68.22
CA ALA A 135 49.93 -0.68 -69.09
C ALA A 135 51.21 0.14 -69.25
N GLY A 136 51.42 0.74 -70.42
CA GLY A 136 52.62 1.53 -70.71
C GLY A 136 52.82 2.73 -69.76
N SER A 137 51.76 3.21 -69.10
CA SER A 137 51.86 4.23 -68.06
C SER A 137 52.71 3.79 -66.86
N TYR A 138 52.70 2.49 -66.52
CA TYR A 138 53.49 1.97 -65.39
C TYR A 138 54.97 1.73 -65.75
N ASP A 139 55.35 1.84 -67.03
CA ASP A 139 56.77 1.84 -67.41
C ASP A 139 57.53 3.05 -66.86
N ALA A 140 56.80 4.13 -66.52
CA ALA A 140 57.35 5.30 -65.83
C ALA A 140 57.92 4.98 -64.43
N ILE A 141 57.49 3.89 -63.78
CA ILE A 141 58.04 3.43 -62.50
C ILE A 141 59.46 2.89 -62.76
N LYS A 142 60.46 3.75 -62.58
CA LYS A 142 61.86 3.38 -62.78
C LYS A 142 62.45 2.82 -61.50
N PHE A 143 63.34 1.85 -61.66
CA PHE A 143 64.08 1.29 -60.54
C PHE A 143 65.27 2.18 -60.18
N GLU A 144 65.06 3.03 -59.19
CA GLU A 144 66.06 3.97 -58.69
C GLU A 144 66.46 3.64 -57.25
N ARG A 145 67.69 4.01 -56.85
CA ARG A 145 68.18 3.86 -55.46
C ARG A 145 67.33 4.64 -54.43
N SER A 146 66.45 5.51 -54.91
CA SER A 146 65.48 6.30 -54.13
C SER A 146 64.27 5.48 -53.66
N ILE A 147 64.06 4.25 -54.18
CA ILE A 147 62.99 3.36 -53.72
C ILE A 147 63.27 2.89 -52.28
N PRO A 148 62.27 2.94 -51.37
CA PRO A 148 62.42 2.41 -50.01
C PRO A 148 62.91 0.96 -50.01
N ASN A 149 63.80 0.63 -49.08
CA ASN A 149 64.32 -0.73 -48.90
C ASN A 149 65.00 -1.35 -50.16
N TYR A 150 65.44 -0.52 -51.12
CA TYR A 150 66.10 -0.96 -52.37
C TYR A 150 67.20 -2.01 -52.15
N LYS A 151 68.14 -1.73 -51.24
CA LYS A 151 69.27 -2.62 -50.96
C LYS A 151 68.85 -3.93 -50.30
N GLU A 152 67.86 -3.86 -49.41
CA GLU A 152 67.34 -5.02 -48.69
C GLU A 152 66.61 -5.93 -49.67
N MET A 153 65.75 -5.37 -50.52
CA MET A 153 65.01 -6.09 -51.56
C MET A 153 65.91 -6.87 -52.53
N LEU A 154 67.06 -6.31 -52.87
CA LEU A 154 68.07 -6.94 -53.72
C LEU A 154 68.95 -7.95 -52.99
N ASN A 155 68.91 -8.04 -51.65
CA ASN A 155 69.79 -8.90 -50.84
C ASN A 155 69.04 -9.59 -49.68
N LEU A 156 67.87 -10.16 -49.97
CA LEU A 156 67.13 -10.93 -48.97
C LEU A 156 67.78 -12.30 -48.70
N PRO A 157 67.74 -12.77 -47.44
CA PRO A 157 68.04 -14.15 -47.07
C PRO A 157 67.12 -15.17 -47.77
N PHE A 158 67.54 -16.42 -47.80
CA PHE A 158 66.76 -17.52 -48.33
C PHE A 158 65.40 -17.64 -47.61
N GLN A 159 64.32 -17.80 -48.38
CA GLN A 159 62.92 -17.87 -47.90
C GLN A 159 62.38 -16.61 -47.21
N GLU A 160 63.13 -15.52 -47.15
CA GLU A 160 62.58 -14.22 -46.74
C GLU A 160 61.95 -13.50 -47.93
N ASN A 161 60.81 -12.86 -47.66
CA ASN A 161 60.24 -11.87 -48.54
C ASN A 161 60.27 -10.50 -47.85
N ARG A 162 60.16 -9.44 -48.64
CA ARG A 162 59.93 -8.09 -48.12
C ARG A 162 58.73 -7.49 -48.76
N MET A 163 57.87 -6.96 -47.91
CA MET A 163 56.72 -6.17 -48.28
C MET A 163 56.86 -4.76 -47.73
N PHE A 164 56.59 -3.78 -48.58
CA PHE A 164 56.63 -2.37 -48.24
C PHE A 164 55.75 -1.54 -49.20
N THR A 165 55.48 -0.30 -48.83
CA THR A 165 54.74 0.65 -49.65
C THR A 165 55.69 1.54 -50.43
N TYR A 166 55.32 1.82 -51.68
CA TYR A 166 56.04 2.73 -52.55
C TYR A 166 55.07 3.75 -53.13
N SER A 167 55.27 5.01 -52.78
CA SER A 167 54.53 6.14 -53.36
C SER A 167 55.34 6.72 -54.51
N ASP A 168 54.85 6.56 -55.73
CA ASP A 168 55.52 7.09 -56.91
C ASP A 168 55.11 8.54 -57.13
N LYS A 169 56.08 9.47 -57.05
CA LYS A 169 55.84 10.91 -57.21
C LYS A 169 55.42 11.29 -58.64
N THR A 170 55.78 10.48 -59.63
CA THR A 170 55.50 10.76 -61.05
C THR A 170 54.07 10.37 -61.41
N LEU A 171 53.63 9.23 -60.91
CA LEU A 171 52.27 8.72 -61.12
C LEU A 171 51.26 9.25 -60.10
N GLY A 172 51.73 9.76 -58.95
CA GLY A 172 50.88 10.19 -57.84
C GLY A 172 50.05 9.03 -57.27
N GLN A 173 50.61 7.82 -57.27
CA GLN A 173 49.93 6.60 -56.84
C GLN A 173 50.78 5.80 -55.86
N ASP A 174 50.08 5.14 -54.94
CA ASP A 174 50.68 4.24 -53.97
C ASP A 174 50.60 2.80 -54.46
N PHE A 175 51.71 2.09 -54.28
CA PHE A 175 51.88 0.71 -54.67
C PHE A 175 52.27 -0.13 -53.47
N PHE A 176 51.72 -1.33 -53.41
CA PHE A 176 52.20 -2.37 -52.53
C PHE A 176 53.27 -3.18 -53.27
N VAL A 177 54.47 -3.24 -52.71
CA VAL A 177 55.61 -3.90 -53.32
C VAL A 177 55.89 -5.20 -52.58
N TYR A 178 55.83 -6.31 -53.30
CA TYR A 178 56.16 -7.65 -52.81
C TYR A 178 57.45 -8.13 -53.47
N ALA A 179 58.48 -8.39 -52.68
CA ALA A 179 59.76 -8.85 -53.18
C ALA A 179 60.20 -10.19 -52.62
N LEU A 180 60.75 -11.02 -53.51
CA LEU A 180 61.20 -12.38 -53.24
C LEU A 180 62.57 -12.59 -53.89
N THR A 181 63.45 -13.34 -53.24
CA THR A 181 64.70 -13.82 -53.83
C THR A 181 64.58 -15.23 -54.40
N ILE A 182 65.17 -15.42 -55.59
CA ILE A 182 65.27 -16.69 -56.29
C ILE A 182 66.69 -17.23 -56.11
N TYR A 183 66.78 -18.48 -55.67
CA TYR A 183 68.02 -19.21 -55.43
C TYR A 183 68.13 -20.37 -56.41
N ASP A 184 69.29 -20.99 -56.52
CA ASP A 184 69.40 -22.26 -57.23
C ASP A 184 68.54 -23.36 -56.56
N PRO A 185 68.16 -24.42 -57.29
CA PRO A 185 67.37 -25.52 -56.73
C PRO A 185 68.02 -26.21 -55.52
N PHE A 186 69.34 -26.06 -55.35
CA PHE A 186 70.10 -26.59 -54.20
C PHE A 186 70.30 -25.56 -53.07
N TYR A 187 69.74 -24.35 -53.21
CA TYR A 187 69.75 -23.26 -52.22
C TYR A 187 71.14 -22.77 -51.77
N LYS A 188 72.15 -22.94 -52.62
CA LYS A 188 73.55 -22.54 -52.39
C LYS A 188 73.91 -21.18 -53.01
N LYS A 189 73.30 -20.81 -54.13
CA LYS A 189 73.63 -19.61 -54.91
C LYS A 189 72.36 -18.83 -55.25
N LYS A 190 72.35 -17.54 -54.92
CA LYS A 190 71.30 -16.62 -55.34
C LYS A 190 71.34 -16.41 -56.87
N TYR A 191 70.21 -16.62 -57.53
CA TYR A 191 70.01 -16.25 -58.94
C TYR A 191 69.61 -14.78 -59.07
N GLY A 192 68.73 -14.27 -58.21
CA GLY A 192 68.32 -12.87 -58.28
C GLY A 192 67.10 -12.56 -57.42
N SER A 193 66.41 -11.46 -57.74
CA SER A 193 65.19 -11.04 -57.03
C SER A 193 64.05 -10.79 -58.02
N LEU A 194 62.84 -11.17 -57.62
CA LEU A 194 61.59 -10.82 -58.28
C LEU A 194 60.84 -9.80 -57.44
N VAL A 195 60.33 -8.77 -58.08
CA VAL A 195 59.62 -7.67 -57.42
C VAL A 195 58.30 -7.45 -58.13
N PHE A 196 57.21 -7.54 -57.38
CA PHE A 196 55.85 -7.38 -57.85
C PHE A 196 55.29 -6.08 -57.27
N TYR A 197 54.76 -5.24 -58.15
CA TYR A 197 54.01 -4.04 -57.78
C TYR A 197 52.54 -4.34 -57.95
N ILE A 198 51.80 -4.11 -56.88
CA ILE A 198 50.36 -4.31 -56.79
C ILE A 198 49.77 -2.93 -56.53
N GLN A 199 48.69 -2.59 -57.25
CA GLN A 199 48.05 -1.31 -57.01
C GLN A 199 47.42 -1.32 -55.62
N MET A 200 47.80 -0.36 -54.76
CA MET A 200 47.32 -0.32 -53.38
C MET A 200 45.79 -0.35 -53.36
N LYS A 201 45.13 0.47 -54.20
CA LYS A 201 43.67 0.52 -54.30
C LYS A 201 42.99 -0.83 -54.55
N ASP A 202 43.55 -1.69 -55.40
CA ASP A 202 42.97 -3.00 -55.73
C ASP A 202 43.17 -4.01 -54.61
N PHE A 203 44.35 -3.98 -53.98
CA PHE A 203 44.64 -4.75 -52.78
C PHE A 203 43.68 -4.37 -51.64
N LEU A 204 43.50 -3.06 -51.39
CA LEU A 204 42.59 -2.55 -50.37
C LEU A 204 41.13 -2.92 -50.63
N LYS A 205 40.67 -2.85 -51.88
CA LYS A 205 39.30 -3.24 -52.24
C LYS A 205 39.01 -4.71 -51.90
N THR A 206 39.98 -5.60 -52.12
CA THR A 206 39.85 -7.03 -51.80
C THR A 206 39.76 -7.24 -50.28
N MET A 207 40.54 -6.46 -49.53
CA MET A 207 40.58 -6.50 -48.06
C MET A 207 39.31 -5.96 -47.42
N GLU A 208 38.78 -4.85 -47.95
CA GLU A 208 37.51 -4.25 -47.50
C GLU A 208 36.32 -5.16 -47.80
N ALA A 209 36.32 -5.85 -48.95
CA ALA A 209 35.25 -6.80 -49.30
C ALA A 209 35.15 -7.97 -48.29
N ASN A 210 36.27 -8.35 -47.69
CA ASN A 210 36.36 -9.41 -46.70
C ASN A 210 36.25 -8.90 -45.24
N ASN A 211 36.24 -7.58 -45.01
CA ASN A 211 36.07 -6.98 -43.69
C ASN A 211 34.58 -6.93 -43.29
N ARG A 212 34.17 -7.83 -42.39
CA ARG A 212 32.79 -7.85 -41.86
C ARG A 212 32.72 -7.01 -40.56
N SER A 213 31.89 -5.97 -40.56
CA SER A 213 31.67 -4.99 -39.46
C SER A 213 32.70 -3.84 -39.43
N PRO A 214 32.45 -2.68 -38.77
CA PRO A 214 33.28 -1.48 -38.86
C PRO A 214 34.56 -1.63 -38.02
N ASN A 215 35.38 -2.60 -38.42
CA ASN A 215 36.67 -2.89 -37.80
C ASN A 215 37.71 -2.04 -38.52
N VAL A 216 38.62 -1.45 -37.74
CA VAL A 216 39.78 -0.78 -38.30
C VAL A 216 40.87 -1.83 -38.46
N ILE A 217 41.10 -2.25 -39.69
CA ILE A 217 42.23 -3.10 -40.03
C ILE A 217 43.42 -2.17 -40.15
N THR A 218 44.44 -2.43 -39.35
CA THR A 218 45.73 -1.79 -39.43
C THR A 218 46.75 -2.85 -39.81
N LEU A 219 47.54 -2.56 -40.82
CA LEU A 219 48.64 -3.41 -41.19
C LEU A 219 49.94 -2.63 -41.01
N GLN A 220 50.92 -3.25 -40.38
CA GLN A 220 52.21 -2.65 -40.06
C GLN A 220 53.34 -3.48 -40.62
N ASN A 221 54.40 -2.83 -41.08
CA ASN A 221 55.62 -3.51 -41.50
C ASN A 221 56.44 -3.95 -40.26
N GLY A 222 57.52 -4.70 -40.48
CA GLY A 222 58.38 -5.22 -39.40
C GLY A 222 59.12 -4.15 -38.58
N ASN A 223 59.09 -2.88 -39.03
CA ASN A 223 59.65 -1.73 -38.32
C ASN A 223 58.59 -0.98 -37.50
N GLY A 224 57.32 -1.40 -37.58
CA GLY A 224 56.19 -0.78 -36.89
C GLY A 224 55.52 0.36 -37.68
N ASP A 225 55.93 0.61 -38.93
CA ASP A 225 55.29 1.63 -39.77
C ASP A 225 53.94 1.09 -40.27
N THR A 226 52.88 1.85 -40.02
CA THR A 226 51.54 1.56 -40.55
C THR A 226 51.51 1.78 -42.05
N PHE A 227 51.24 0.72 -42.79
CA PHE A 227 51.15 0.78 -44.25
C PHE A 227 49.73 0.83 -44.78
N TYR A 228 48.77 0.39 -43.97
CA TYR A 228 47.36 0.50 -44.28
C TYR A 228 46.57 0.63 -42.99
N GLN A 229 45.59 1.53 -43.01
CA GLN A 229 44.59 1.66 -41.96
C GLN A 229 43.23 1.95 -42.61
N THR A 230 42.19 1.20 -42.24
CA THR A 230 40.84 1.44 -42.77
C THR A 230 40.26 2.79 -42.32
N ASN A 231 40.68 3.31 -41.16
CA ASN A 231 40.24 4.59 -40.61
C ASN A 231 41.22 5.14 -39.56
N ASP A 232 41.68 6.38 -39.72
CA ASP A 232 42.68 7.04 -38.87
C ASP A 232 42.19 7.35 -37.44
N LYS A 233 40.87 7.23 -37.18
CA LYS A 233 40.25 7.59 -35.89
C LYS A 233 40.87 6.89 -34.66
N TYR A 234 41.51 5.74 -34.84
CA TYR A 234 42.12 4.95 -33.77
C TYR A 234 43.63 4.71 -33.96
N GLU A 235 44.29 5.51 -34.79
CA GLU A 235 45.74 5.39 -35.07
C GLU A 235 46.58 5.44 -33.79
N SER A 236 46.23 6.31 -32.84
CA SER A 236 46.93 6.43 -31.55
C SER A 236 46.78 5.22 -30.62
N ALA A 237 45.84 4.31 -30.91
CA ALA A 237 45.61 3.11 -30.11
C ALA A 237 46.47 1.92 -30.59
N VAL A 238 46.99 1.96 -31.82
CA VAL A 238 47.78 0.86 -32.40
C VAL A 238 49.21 0.93 -31.88
N GLU A 239 49.64 -0.09 -31.15
CA GLU A 239 51.05 -0.23 -30.79
C GLU A 239 51.89 -0.60 -32.03
N PRO A 240 53.11 -0.05 -32.19
CA PRO A 240 53.98 -0.41 -33.31
C PRO A 240 54.29 -1.90 -33.32
N PHE A 241 53.99 -2.58 -34.43
CA PHE A 241 54.31 -3.99 -34.60
C PHE A 241 55.81 -4.22 -34.44
N ARG A 242 56.15 -5.11 -33.51
CA ARG A 242 57.51 -5.64 -33.36
C ARG A 242 57.47 -7.09 -33.77
N HIS A 243 58.21 -7.45 -34.81
CA HIS A 243 58.33 -8.84 -35.23
C HIS A 243 58.78 -9.68 -34.03
N PRO A 244 58.03 -10.72 -33.62
CA PRO A 244 58.49 -11.62 -32.58
C PRO A 244 59.70 -12.37 -33.12
N GLY A 245 60.92 -11.95 -32.75
CA GLY A 245 62.13 -12.68 -33.12
C GLY A 245 62.09 -14.04 -32.45
N ALA A 246 62.07 -15.13 -33.23
CA ALA A 246 62.27 -16.57 -32.91
C ALA A 246 61.73 -17.18 -31.58
N TRP A 247 61.08 -16.44 -30.70
CA TRP A 247 60.70 -16.84 -29.35
C TRP A 247 59.39 -16.18 -28.94
N ALA A 248 58.29 -16.56 -29.59
CA ALA A 248 56.99 -16.57 -28.95
C ALA A 248 56.54 -18.03 -28.91
N ASN A 249 56.89 -18.72 -27.82
CA ASN A 249 56.54 -20.12 -27.57
C ASN A 249 55.05 -20.30 -27.18
N ASN A 250 54.21 -19.33 -27.54
CA ASN A 250 52.75 -19.36 -27.39
C ASN A 250 52.16 -19.24 -28.80
N ASN A 251 51.16 -20.06 -29.08
CA ASN A 251 50.55 -20.28 -30.39
C ASN A 251 50.60 -19.05 -31.33
N PRO A 252 50.99 -19.21 -32.62
CA PRO A 252 51.03 -18.14 -33.63
C PRO A 252 49.72 -17.41 -33.93
N ARG A 253 48.66 -17.75 -33.20
CA ARG A 253 47.29 -17.28 -33.39
C ARG A 253 46.73 -16.55 -32.18
N ASP A 254 47.46 -16.44 -31.08
CA ASP A 254 46.93 -15.82 -29.87
C ASP A 254 46.92 -14.31 -30.03
N VAL A 255 45.77 -13.84 -30.52
CA VAL A 255 45.38 -12.45 -30.58
C VAL A 255 45.54 -11.83 -29.19
N ALA A 256 46.52 -10.95 -29.01
CA ALA A 256 46.74 -10.25 -27.74
C ALA A 256 45.71 -9.14 -27.56
N PHE A 257 44.75 -9.34 -26.66
CA PHE A 257 43.70 -8.37 -26.39
C PHE A 257 44.14 -7.37 -25.33
N THR A 258 44.56 -6.18 -25.76
CA THR A 258 44.75 -5.04 -24.86
C THR A 258 43.39 -4.42 -24.55
N ARG A 259 42.92 -4.59 -23.31
CA ARG A 259 41.63 -4.07 -22.86
C ARG A 259 41.74 -2.57 -22.58
N ASN A 260 41.39 -1.74 -23.56
CA ASN A 260 41.08 -0.33 -23.33
C ASN A 260 39.56 -0.14 -23.38
N GLN A 261 39.00 0.71 -22.51
CA GLN A 261 37.60 0.62 -22.02
C GLN A 261 36.48 0.55 -23.09
N ASP A 262 36.75 0.93 -24.34
CA ASP A 262 35.79 0.93 -25.46
C ASP A 262 36.36 0.32 -26.78
N LEU A 263 37.56 -0.27 -26.75
CA LEU A 263 38.26 -0.81 -27.92
C LEU A 263 38.73 -2.24 -27.65
N PHE A 264 38.40 -3.16 -28.56
CA PHE A 264 39.04 -4.48 -28.60
C PHE A 264 40.08 -4.46 -29.70
N MET A 265 41.32 -4.81 -29.36
CA MET A 265 42.38 -4.95 -30.33
C MET A 265 42.73 -6.41 -30.47
N GLY A 266 42.92 -6.85 -31.70
CA GLY A 266 43.51 -8.13 -31.97
C GLY A 266 44.70 -8.03 -32.90
N THR A 267 45.88 -8.40 -32.42
CA THR A 267 47.10 -8.43 -33.22
C THR A 267 47.46 -9.87 -33.57
N SER A 268 47.67 -10.11 -34.86
CA SER A 268 48.18 -11.35 -35.43
C SER A 268 49.37 -11.02 -36.35
N TYR A 269 50.18 -12.01 -36.67
CA TYR A 269 51.30 -11.89 -37.60
C TYR A 269 51.15 -12.94 -38.69
N LEU A 270 51.46 -12.59 -39.94
CA LEU A 270 51.33 -13.54 -41.06
C LEU A 270 52.61 -14.39 -41.12
N ASP A 271 52.45 -15.72 -41.21
CA ASP A 271 53.49 -16.75 -41.01
C ASP A 271 54.73 -16.56 -41.91
N ASN A 272 54.55 -15.94 -43.08
CA ASN A 272 55.59 -15.72 -44.09
C ASN A 272 55.73 -14.23 -44.43
N SER A 273 55.59 -13.32 -43.47
CA SER A 273 55.63 -11.89 -43.76
C SER A 273 56.43 -11.10 -42.73
N ASN A 274 56.98 -9.97 -43.17
CA ASN A 274 57.38 -8.89 -42.28
C ASN A 274 56.18 -7.99 -41.89
N ILE A 275 54.95 -8.51 -41.87
CA ILE A 275 53.73 -7.73 -41.67
C ILE A 275 52.98 -8.18 -40.40
N GLY A 276 52.69 -7.22 -39.53
CA GLY A 276 51.72 -7.34 -38.46
C GLY A 276 50.33 -6.94 -38.92
N LEU A 277 49.33 -7.74 -38.59
CA LEU A 277 47.91 -7.45 -38.77
C LEU A 277 47.31 -7.11 -37.41
N THR A 278 46.92 -5.85 -37.21
CA THR A 278 46.20 -5.39 -36.01
C THR A 278 44.79 -4.98 -36.40
N ILE A 279 43.80 -5.69 -35.89
CA ILE A 279 42.39 -5.39 -36.12
C ILE A 279 41.81 -4.76 -34.85
N ILE A 280 41.33 -3.53 -34.97
CA ILE A 280 40.64 -2.83 -33.90
C ILE A 280 39.14 -2.95 -34.15
N TYR A 281 38.41 -3.36 -33.12
CA TYR A 281 36.96 -3.43 -33.09
C TYR A 281 36.44 -2.27 -32.22
N PRO A 282 36.25 -1.08 -32.80
CA PRO A 282 35.57 0.00 -32.11
C PRO A 282 34.11 -0.41 -31.97
N ASN A 283 33.65 -0.56 -30.74
CA ASN A 283 32.31 -1.08 -30.52
C ASN A 283 31.42 -0.03 -29.83
N PRO A 284 30.93 0.97 -30.59
CA PRO A 284 29.89 1.86 -30.09
C PRO A 284 28.62 1.08 -29.76
N GLU A 285 28.36 -0.08 -30.39
CA GLU A 285 27.23 -0.95 -30.02
C GLU A 285 27.40 -1.53 -28.61
N LEU A 286 28.62 -1.79 -28.15
CA LEU A 286 28.89 -2.21 -26.78
C LEU A 286 28.60 -1.12 -25.77
N ALA A 287 29.09 0.09 -26.04
CA ALA A 287 28.81 1.25 -25.20
C ALA A 287 27.30 1.54 -25.18
N GLN A 288 26.63 1.45 -26.33
CA GLN A 288 25.19 1.64 -26.46
C GLN A 288 24.40 0.52 -25.79
N ASN A 289 24.80 -0.74 -25.94
CA ASN A 289 24.16 -1.90 -25.30
C ASN A 289 24.36 -1.85 -23.78
N ARG A 290 25.52 -1.42 -23.28
CA ARG A 290 25.73 -1.16 -21.84
C ARG A 290 24.78 -0.08 -21.33
N LYS A 291 24.63 1.03 -22.06
CA LYS A 291 23.66 2.09 -21.73
C LYS A 291 22.22 1.56 -21.74
N ASN A 292 21.83 0.81 -22.76
CA ASN A 292 20.51 0.22 -22.89
C ASN A 292 20.21 -0.79 -21.78
N THR A 293 21.15 -1.69 -21.47
CA THR A 293 21.01 -2.68 -20.38
C THR A 293 20.95 -1.98 -19.02
N LEU A 294 21.72 -0.91 -18.81
CA LEU A 294 21.65 -0.11 -17.58
C LEU A 294 20.30 0.61 -17.47
N LEU A 295 19.84 1.26 -18.54
CA LEU A 295 18.55 1.96 -18.58
C LEU A 295 17.39 0.97 -18.35
N LEU A 296 17.41 -0.19 -18.99
CA LEU A 296 16.43 -1.25 -18.78
C LEU A 296 16.46 -1.75 -17.33
N SER A 297 17.65 -1.96 -16.75
CA SER A 297 17.80 -2.36 -15.34
C SER A 297 17.23 -1.29 -14.38
N VAL A 298 17.47 -0.01 -14.65
CA VAL A 298 16.92 1.11 -13.87
C VAL A 298 15.39 1.21 -14.03
N CYS A 299 14.86 1.05 -15.25
CA CYS A 299 13.42 1.02 -15.49
C CYS A 299 12.74 -0.13 -14.75
N VAL A 300 13.31 -1.35 -14.79
CA VAL A 300 12.79 -2.50 -14.05
C VAL A 300 12.81 -2.23 -12.54
N LEU A 301 13.91 -1.68 -12.01
CA LEU A 301 14.01 -1.27 -10.61
C LEU A 301 12.91 -0.27 -10.23
N ALA A 302 12.68 0.74 -11.08
CA ALA A 302 11.66 1.76 -10.85
C ALA A 302 10.23 1.18 -10.86
N VAL A 303 9.92 0.28 -11.80
CA VAL A 303 8.62 -0.41 -11.87
C VAL A 303 8.39 -1.26 -10.63
N VAL A 304 9.40 -2.02 -10.18
CA VAL A 304 9.26 -2.83 -8.96
C VAL A 304 9.08 -1.95 -7.72
N MET A 305 9.82 -0.83 -7.61
CA MET A 305 9.60 0.14 -6.53
C MET A 305 8.20 0.74 -6.55
N LEU A 306 7.66 1.04 -7.73
CA LEU A 306 6.29 1.50 -7.89
C LEU A 306 5.27 0.44 -7.43
N ILE A 307 5.48 -0.83 -7.79
CA ILE A 307 4.64 -1.94 -7.34
C ILE A 307 4.68 -2.09 -5.81
N ILE A 308 5.87 -2.06 -5.20
CA ILE A 308 6.03 -2.12 -3.74
C ILE A 308 5.31 -0.94 -3.07
N PHE A 309 5.43 0.26 -3.63
CA PHE A 309 4.74 1.45 -3.13
C PHE A 309 3.22 1.31 -3.20
N LEU A 310 2.67 0.84 -4.33
CA LEU A 310 1.23 0.59 -4.50
C LEU A 310 0.72 -0.47 -3.52
N PHE A 311 1.44 -1.59 -3.36
CA PHE A 311 1.11 -2.62 -2.37
C PHE A 311 1.15 -2.08 -0.94
N SER A 312 2.11 -1.20 -0.62
CA SER A 312 2.19 -0.54 0.68
C SER A 312 0.95 0.32 0.96
N LEU A 313 0.47 1.08 -0.04
CA LEU A 313 -0.76 1.87 0.07
C LEU A 313 -1.99 0.98 0.29
N LEU A 314 -2.07 -0.15 -0.42
CA LEU A 314 -3.15 -1.13 -0.25
C LEU A 314 -3.11 -1.75 1.16
N ALA A 315 -1.95 -2.23 1.62
CA ALA A 315 -1.78 -2.77 2.97
C ALA A 315 -2.11 -1.75 4.06
N GLN A 316 -1.76 -0.47 3.86
CA GLN A 316 -2.13 0.61 4.76
C GLN A 316 -3.66 0.78 4.86
N ARG A 317 -4.36 0.71 3.72
CA ARG A 317 -5.81 0.89 3.65
C ARG A 317 -6.59 -0.31 4.18
N PHE A 318 -6.18 -1.53 3.82
CA PHE A 318 -6.95 -2.75 4.06
C PHE A 318 -6.52 -3.54 5.30
N ILE A 319 -5.29 -3.36 5.79
CA ILE A 319 -4.78 -4.10 6.97
C ILE A 319 -4.56 -3.14 8.14
N THR A 320 -3.73 -2.11 7.94
CA THR A 320 -3.27 -1.27 9.07
C THR A 320 -4.38 -0.39 9.65
N LYS A 321 -5.12 0.34 8.79
CA LYS A 321 -6.21 1.24 9.26
C LYS A 321 -7.27 0.49 10.08
N PRO A 322 -7.83 -0.66 9.65
CA PRO A 322 -8.77 -1.43 10.46
C PRO A 322 -8.22 -1.84 11.83
N ILE A 323 -6.97 -2.33 11.90
CA ILE A 323 -6.33 -2.72 13.16
C ILE A 323 -6.19 -1.51 14.10
N GLN A 324 -5.83 -0.33 13.58
CA GLN A 324 -5.74 0.89 14.38
C GLN A 324 -7.11 1.35 14.91
N LEU A 325 -8.16 1.21 14.10
CA LEU A 325 -9.54 1.52 14.53
C LEU A 325 -9.99 0.57 15.63
N LEU A 326 -9.75 -0.73 15.49
CA LEU A 326 -10.01 -1.72 16.53
C LEU A 326 -9.24 -1.39 17.81
N GLY A 327 -7.94 -1.08 17.71
CA GLY A 327 -7.13 -0.69 18.86
C GLY A 327 -7.62 0.60 19.56
N LYS A 328 -8.15 1.56 18.81
CA LYS A 328 -8.79 2.77 19.37
C LYS A 328 -10.12 2.44 20.05
N ALA A 329 -10.95 1.59 19.45
CA ALA A 329 -12.21 1.16 20.04
C ALA A 329 -12.00 0.38 21.34
N MET A 330 -11.02 -0.52 21.39
CA MET A 330 -10.60 -1.23 22.61
C MET A 330 -10.17 -0.26 23.71
N LYS A 331 -9.41 0.79 23.38
CA LYS A 331 -9.02 1.83 24.35
C LYS A 331 -10.23 2.62 24.86
N ALA A 332 -11.27 2.81 24.05
CA ALA A 332 -12.48 3.52 24.46
C ALA A 332 -13.33 2.66 25.41
N VAL A 333 -13.49 1.36 25.11
CA VAL A 333 -14.14 0.39 26.01
C VAL A 333 -13.41 0.31 27.36
N ARG A 334 -12.07 0.26 27.34
CA ARG A 334 -11.25 0.29 28.58
C ARG A 334 -11.45 1.56 29.42
N LYS A 335 -11.88 2.67 28.82
CA LYS A 335 -12.21 3.93 29.51
C LYS A 335 -13.68 4.02 29.96
N GLY A 336 -14.46 2.94 29.82
CA GLY A 336 -15.87 2.88 30.22
C GLY A 336 -16.87 3.25 29.12
N ASN A 337 -16.44 3.55 27.89
CA ASN A 337 -17.36 3.79 26.78
C ASN A 337 -17.70 2.49 26.05
N PHE A 338 -18.79 1.84 26.46
CA PHE A 338 -19.31 0.60 25.86
C PHE A 338 -20.26 0.84 24.67
N HIS A 339 -20.46 2.08 24.21
CA HIS A 339 -21.32 2.37 23.06
C HIS A 339 -20.56 2.41 21.73
N VAL A 340 -19.26 2.14 21.75
CA VAL A 340 -18.42 2.15 20.56
C VAL A 340 -18.70 0.91 19.71
N THR A 341 -19.14 1.15 18.48
CA THR A 341 -19.36 0.09 17.49
C THR A 341 -18.41 0.24 16.32
N LEU A 342 -17.87 -0.88 15.86
CA LEU A 342 -17.09 -0.93 14.63
C LEU A 342 -18.00 -1.33 13.49
N LYS A 343 -18.00 -0.58 12.38
CA LYS A 343 -18.70 -1.01 11.17
C LYS A 343 -17.96 -2.21 10.57
N PRO A 344 -18.57 -3.41 10.51
CA PRO A 344 -17.92 -4.54 9.86
C PRO A 344 -17.78 -4.23 8.36
N TYR A 345 -16.62 -4.53 7.80
CA TYR A 345 -16.42 -4.40 6.36
C TYR A 345 -17.26 -5.45 5.61
N ARG A 346 -17.54 -5.17 4.34
CA ARG A 346 -18.38 -6.03 3.48
C ARG A 346 -17.72 -7.39 3.16
N TYR A 347 -16.43 -7.53 3.44
CA TYR A 347 -15.62 -8.72 3.16
C TYR A 347 -15.66 -9.71 4.32
N ARG A 348 -15.60 -11.01 4.01
CA ARG A 348 -15.50 -12.09 5.01
C ARG A 348 -14.03 -12.43 5.27
N ASP A 349 -13.29 -11.49 5.85
CA ASP A 349 -11.91 -11.68 6.28
C ASP A 349 -11.80 -11.76 7.81
N ASP A 350 -10.63 -12.20 8.30
CA ASP A 350 -10.33 -12.35 9.72
C ASP A 350 -10.50 -11.02 10.49
N LEU A 351 -10.20 -9.89 9.84
CA LEU A 351 -10.36 -8.55 10.41
C LEU A 351 -11.82 -8.19 10.63
N SER A 352 -12.70 -8.53 9.68
CA SER A 352 -14.14 -8.32 9.81
C SER A 352 -14.76 -9.25 10.83
N GLU A 353 -14.25 -10.48 10.95
CA GLU A 353 -14.64 -11.40 12.03
C GLU A 353 -14.26 -10.84 13.40
N LEU A 354 -13.03 -10.33 13.55
CA LEU A 354 -12.58 -9.70 14.79
C LEU A 354 -13.42 -8.47 15.16
N ALA A 355 -13.84 -7.68 14.16
CA ALA A 355 -14.76 -6.55 14.39
C ALA A 355 -16.16 -7.02 14.84
N ARG A 356 -16.70 -8.10 14.25
CA ARG A 356 -17.99 -8.68 14.69
C ARG A 356 -17.90 -9.22 16.11
N ASN A 357 -16.84 -9.95 16.43
CA ASN A 357 -16.61 -10.49 17.78
C ASN A 357 -16.44 -9.37 18.81
N PHE A 358 -15.76 -8.28 18.45
CA PHE A 358 -15.67 -7.09 19.30
C PHE A 358 -17.03 -6.45 19.58
N ASN A 359 -17.86 -6.25 18.54
CA ASN A 359 -19.19 -5.70 18.73
C ASN A 359 -20.05 -6.61 19.61
N PHE A 360 -20.02 -7.93 19.35
CA PHE A 360 -20.73 -8.92 20.16
C PHE A 360 -20.34 -8.86 21.64
N MET A 361 -19.03 -8.82 21.95
CA MET A 361 -18.56 -8.68 23.34
C MET A 361 -19.04 -7.37 23.97
N THR A 362 -18.99 -6.27 23.22
CA THR A 362 -19.39 -4.95 23.72
C THR A 362 -20.90 -4.89 23.99
N ASP A 363 -21.71 -5.50 23.14
CA ASP A 363 -23.15 -5.64 23.31
C ASP A 363 -23.48 -6.51 24.54
N LYS A 364 -22.78 -7.63 24.71
CA LYS A 364 -22.96 -8.51 25.86
C LYS A 364 -22.59 -7.82 27.18
N ILE A 365 -21.53 -7.02 27.19
CA ILE A 365 -21.15 -6.22 28.37
C ILE A 365 -22.25 -5.21 28.70
N ARG A 366 -22.83 -4.52 27.71
CA ARG A 366 -23.95 -3.59 27.94
C ARG A 366 -25.17 -4.28 28.53
N GLU A 367 -25.54 -5.44 27.98
CA GLU A 367 -26.64 -6.25 28.50
C GLU A 367 -26.40 -6.67 29.97
N LEU A 368 -25.18 -7.07 30.31
CA LEU A 368 -24.81 -7.41 31.69
C LEU A 368 -24.86 -6.22 32.64
N ILE A 369 -24.45 -5.02 32.19
CA ILE A 369 -24.53 -3.79 32.99
C ILE A 369 -25.99 -3.43 33.27
N GLU A 370 -26.86 -3.49 32.26
CA GLU A 370 -28.29 -3.21 32.45
C GLU A 370 -28.94 -4.23 33.38
N LEU A 371 -28.63 -5.51 33.21
CA LEU A 371 -29.14 -6.56 34.07
C LEU A 371 -28.70 -6.39 35.53
N ASP A 372 -27.43 -6.04 35.77
CA ASP A 372 -26.94 -5.73 37.12
C ASP A 372 -27.68 -4.53 37.72
N TYR A 373 -27.88 -3.47 36.95
CA TYR A 373 -28.62 -2.30 37.40
C TYR A 373 -30.07 -2.63 37.79
N GLN A 374 -30.78 -3.40 36.96
CA GLN A 374 -32.14 -3.84 37.26
C GLN A 374 -32.22 -4.73 38.50
N MET A 375 -31.23 -5.62 38.69
CA MET A 375 -31.13 -6.42 39.91
C MET A 375 -30.90 -5.56 41.15
N GLN A 376 -30.06 -4.53 41.06
CA GLN A 376 -29.83 -3.60 42.17
C GLN A 376 -31.10 -2.82 42.54
N LEU A 377 -31.90 -2.38 41.56
CA LEU A 377 -33.18 -1.72 41.82
C LEU A 377 -34.15 -2.65 42.56
N ARG A 378 -34.37 -3.86 42.04
CA ARG A 378 -35.26 -4.84 42.67
C ARG A 378 -34.83 -5.19 44.09
N ASN A 379 -33.52 -5.32 44.33
CA ASN A 379 -32.99 -5.54 45.67
C ASN A 379 -33.30 -4.37 46.62
N LYS A 380 -33.18 -3.12 46.15
CA LYS A 380 -33.56 -1.95 46.95
C LYS A 380 -35.06 -1.92 47.26
N GLU A 381 -35.91 -2.20 46.28
CA GLU A 381 -37.36 -2.27 46.46
C GLU A 381 -37.74 -3.35 47.49
N ALA A 382 -37.15 -4.53 47.39
CA ALA A 382 -37.36 -5.61 48.34
C ALA A 382 -36.90 -5.24 49.76
N GLN A 383 -35.77 -4.53 49.90
CA GLN A 383 -35.31 -4.03 51.20
C GLN A 383 -36.28 -3.00 51.81
N ILE A 384 -36.79 -2.07 50.99
CA ILE A 384 -37.78 -1.07 51.44
C ILE A 384 -39.06 -1.78 51.91
N LEU A 385 -39.57 -2.74 51.15
CA LEU A 385 -40.77 -3.51 51.52
C LEU A 385 -40.54 -4.31 52.81
N ALA A 386 -39.39 -4.96 52.96
CA ALA A 386 -39.03 -5.70 54.16
C ALA A 386 -38.97 -4.79 55.41
N LEU A 387 -38.45 -3.57 55.27
CA LEU A 387 -38.45 -2.58 56.35
C LEU A 387 -39.88 -2.12 56.71
N GLN A 388 -40.76 -1.93 55.73
CA GLN A 388 -42.16 -1.55 55.97
C GLN A 388 -42.95 -2.64 56.73
N MET A 389 -42.72 -3.92 56.43
CA MET A 389 -43.36 -5.04 57.11
C MET A 389 -42.99 -5.18 58.59
N GLN A 390 -41.95 -4.50 59.09
CA GLN A 390 -41.59 -4.55 60.51
C GLN A 390 -42.59 -3.82 61.43
N ILE A 391 -43.49 -2.99 60.90
CA ILE A 391 -44.62 -2.45 61.67
C ILE A 391 -45.73 -3.51 61.68
N ASN A 392 -45.91 -4.25 62.78
CA ASN A 392 -46.93 -5.31 62.88
C ASN A 392 -48.35 -4.71 63.01
N PRO A 393 -49.20 -4.74 61.95
CA PRO A 393 -50.52 -4.12 62.00
C PRO A 393 -51.45 -4.81 63.00
N HIS A 394 -51.24 -6.11 63.21
CA HIS A 394 -51.99 -6.90 64.16
C HIS A 394 -51.65 -6.52 65.62
N PHE A 395 -50.40 -6.16 65.91
CA PHE A 395 -50.04 -5.65 67.24
C PHE A 395 -50.78 -4.34 67.55
N LEU A 396 -50.82 -3.39 66.59
CA LEU A 396 -51.55 -2.13 66.75
C LEU A 396 -53.06 -2.37 66.93
N TYR A 397 -53.65 -3.22 66.10
CA TYR A 397 -55.06 -3.58 66.20
C TYR A 397 -55.39 -4.21 67.56
N ASN A 398 -54.59 -5.19 68.00
CA ASN A 398 -54.80 -5.85 69.29
C ASN A 398 -54.63 -4.91 70.47
N THR A 399 -53.70 -3.95 70.37
CA THR A 399 -53.50 -2.94 71.40
C THR A 399 -54.74 -2.04 71.51
N LEU A 400 -55.28 -1.56 70.38
CA LEU A 400 -56.49 -0.74 70.36
C LEU A 400 -57.73 -1.49 70.85
N GLN A 401 -57.92 -2.75 70.44
CA GLN A 401 -59.00 -3.57 70.96
C GLN A 401 -58.88 -3.79 72.48
N THR A 402 -57.67 -3.98 73.00
CA THR A 402 -57.44 -4.12 74.44
C THR A 402 -57.78 -2.84 75.21
N ILE A 403 -57.39 -1.68 74.69
CA ILE A 403 -57.74 -0.37 75.28
C ILE A 403 -59.26 -0.17 75.23
N GLY A 404 -59.89 -0.39 74.07
CA GLY A 404 -61.34 -0.28 73.91
C GLY A 404 -62.11 -1.24 74.82
N GLY A 405 -61.63 -2.46 75.03
CA GLY A 405 -62.24 -3.41 75.97
C GLY A 405 -62.14 -2.95 77.44
N LYS A 406 -61.01 -2.35 77.83
CA LYS A 406 -60.84 -1.75 79.17
C LYS A 406 -61.77 -0.56 79.40
N ALA A 407 -62.04 0.24 78.37
CA ALA A 407 -62.95 1.36 78.44
C ALA A 407 -64.40 0.93 78.73
N VAL A 408 -64.88 -0.13 78.07
CA VAL A 408 -66.21 -0.71 78.35
C VAL A 408 -66.34 -1.15 79.81
N LEU A 409 -65.27 -1.73 80.40
CA LEU A 409 -65.29 -2.19 81.80
C LEU A 409 -65.44 -1.05 82.81
N ILE A 410 -65.01 0.17 82.48
CA ILE A 410 -65.17 1.36 83.33
C ILE A 410 -66.42 2.18 82.97
N GLY A 411 -67.27 1.68 82.06
CA GLY A 411 -68.50 2.32 81.64
C GLY A 411 -68.33 3.44 80.61
N ASP A 412 -67.12 3.61 80.06
CA ASP A 412 -66.83 4.62 79.03
C ASP A 412 -66.91 4.00 77.64
N TYR A 413 -68.09 4.11 77.03
CA TYR A 413 -68.37 3.57 75.72
C TYR A 413 -67.81 4.43 74.58
N GLU A 414 -67.50 5.71 74.83
CA GLU A 414 -66.98 6.64 73.83
C GLU A 414 -65.53 6.28 73.47
N ILE A 415 -64.69 5.97 74.47
CA ILE A 415 -63.32 5.51 74.24
C ILE A 415 -63.30 4.17 73.48
N HIS A 416 -64.28 3.29 73.72
CA HIS A 416 -64.40 2.02 72.99
C HIS A 416 -64.63 2.24 71.49
N GLU A 417 -65.61 3.06 71.15
CA GLU A 417 -65.95 3.38 69.77
C GLU A 417 -64.82 4.13 69.06
N MET A 418 -64.09 5.01 69.77
CA MET A 418 -62.90 5.66 69.21
C MET A 418 -61.78 4.66 68.90
N CYS A 419 -61.51 3.72 69.81
CA CYS A 419 -60.54 2.65 69.56
C CYS A 419 -60.96 1.76 68.39
N ARG A 420 -62.26 1.49 68.23
CA ARG A 420 -62.81 0.76 67.06
C ARG A 420 -62.59 1.54 65.77
N ALA A 421 -62.98 2.82 65.73
CA ALA A 421 -62.81 3.69 64.57
C ALA A 421 -61.33 3.79 64.16
N LEU A 422 -60.41 3.92 65.13
CA LEU A 422 -58.98 3.96 64.86
C LEU A 422 -58.43 2.62 64.38
N GLY A 423 -58.90 1.50 64.95
CA GLY A 423 -58.55 0.15 64.50
C GLY A 423 -59.00 -0.12 63.06
N ASP A 424 -60.21 0.33 62.71
CA ASP A 424 -60.76 0.23 61.36
C ASP A 424 -60.00 1.11 60.35
N MET A 425 -59.61 2.33 60.75
CA MET A 425 -58.75 3.19 59.93
C MET A 425 -57.38 2.55 59.65
N PHE A 426 -56.75 1.93 60.65
CA PHE A 426 -55.47 1.24 60.44
C PHE A 426 -55.62 -0.02 59.60
N ARG A 427 -56.69 -0.80 59.81
CA ARG A 427 -56.99 -1.96 58.97
C ARG A 427 -57.16 -1.55 57.51
N TYR A 428 -57.89 -0.46 57.27
CA TYR A 428 -58.01 0.13 55.94
C TYR A 428 -56.70 0.74 55.43
N SER A 429 -55.75 1.12 56.28
CA SER A 429 -54.42 1.64 55.89
C SER A 429 -53.42 0.55 55.51
N PHE A 430 -53.43 -0.58 56.22
CA PHE A 430 -52.46 -1.67 56.07
C PHE A 430 -52.95 -2.84 55.20
N TYR A 431 -54.15 -2.78 54.65
CA TYR A 431 -54.66 -3.82 53.75
C TYR A 431 -53.84 -3.87 52.45
N GLU A 432 -53.01 -4.91 52.31
CA GLU A 432 -52.21 -5.19 51.11
C GLU A 432 -53.09 -5.71 49.96
N GLY A 433 -52.83 -5.23 48.73
CA GLY A 433 -53.23 -5.96 47.53
C GLY A 433 -54.29 -5.34 46.60
N ASN A 434 -54.79 -4.12 46.84
CA ASN A 434 -55.66 -3.46 45.85
C ASN A 434 -55.54 -1.92 45.85
N MET A 435 -55.27 -1.34 44.67
CA MET A 435 -55.29 0.12 44.44
C MET A 435 -56.72 0.68 44.28
N GLU A 436 -57.69 -0.19 44.09
CA GLU A 436 -59.12 0.12 43.99
C GLU A 436 -59.84 -0.16 45.32
N SER A 437 -60.82 0.68 45.64
CA SER A 437 -61.76 0.55 46.77
C SER A 437 -63.18 0.90 46.28
N THR A 438 -64.21 0.73 47.09
CA THR A 438 -65.56 1.23 46.73
C THR A 438 -65.82 2.60 47.35
N ILE A 439 -66.74 3.38 46.78
CA ILE A 439 -67.18 4.65 47.39
C ILE A 439 -67.64 4.41 48.84
N GLY A 440 -68.38 3.33 49.10
CA GLY A 440 -68.82 2.97 50.45
C GLY A 440 -67.66 2.68 51.41
N GLN A 441 -66.59 2.03 50.95
CA GLN A 441 -65.39 1.80 51.76
C GLN A 441 -64.62 3.10 52.05
N GLU A 442 -64.46 3.98 51.07
CA GLU A 442 -63.85 5.31 51.27
C GLU A 442 -64.68 6.17 52.23
N LEU A 443 -66.01 6.14 52.12
CA LEU A 443 -66.91 6.85 53.02
C LEU A 443 -66.86 6.28 54.44
N ALA A 444 -66.83 4.95 54.61
CA ALA A 444 -66.67 4.34 55.93
C ALA A 444 -65.33 4.73 56.58
N HIS A 445 -64.26 4.77 55.80
CA HIS A 445 -62.94 5.22 56.26
C HIS A 445 -62.94 6.70 56.66
N VAL A 446 -63.51 7.57 55.82
CA VAL A 446 -63.70 8.99 56.12
C VAL A 446 -64.60 9.20 57.33
N ASN A 447 -65.65 8.40 57.49
CA ASN A 447 -66.57 8.47 58.63
C ASN A 447 -65.85 8.11 59.93
N ASN A 448 -65.01 7.08 59.93
CA ASN A 448 -64.18 6.73 61.09
C ASN A 448 -63.21 7.87 61.44
N TYR A 449 -62.60 8.51 60.44
CA TYR A 449 -61.76 9.69 60.65
C TYR A 449 -62.55 10.87 61.24
N LEU A 450 -63.70 11.20 60.66
CA LEU A 450 -64.57 12.29 61.11
C LEU A 450 -65.11 12.04 62.52
N TYR A 451 -65.45 10.80 62.86
CA TYR A 451 -65.88 10.42 64.20
C TYR A 451 -64.82 10.74 65.26
N ILE A 452 -63.55 10.42 64.98
CA ILE A 452 -62.43 10.75 65.88
C ILE A 452 -62.25 12.27 65.99
N GLN A 453 -62.40 13.02 64.89
CA GLN A 453 -62.32 14.48 64.92
C GLN A 453 -63.50 15.14 65.65
N GLN A 454 -64.71 14.58 65.53
CA GLN A 454 -65.88 15.04 66.28
C GLN A 454 -65.67 14.89 67.80
N PHE A 455 -65.01 13.82 68.25
CA PHE A 455 -64.64 13.70 69.67
C PHE A 455 -63.65 14.79 70.11
N ARG A 456 -62.71 15.18 69.24
CA ARG A 456 -61.71 16.22 69.54
C ARG A 456 -62.31 17.63 69.59
N PHE A 457 -63.32 17.89 68.77
CA PHE A 457 -63.90 19.21 68.55
C PHE A 457 -65.35 19.36 69.03
N GLU A 458 -65.89 18.33 69.69
CA GLU A 458 -67.24 18.26 70.27
C GLU A 458 -68.33 18.74 69.29
N GLU A 459 -69.25 19.60 69.73
CA GLU A 459 -70.39 20.07 68.93
C GLU A 459 -69.99 20.99 67.75
N SER A 460 -68.71 21.33 67.57
CA SER A 460 -68.29 22.26 66.51
C SER A 460 -68.14 21.62 65.13
N LEU A 461 -68.29 20.29 64.98
CA LEU A 461 -68.20 19.58 63.70
C LEU A 461 -69.46 18.73 63.44
N GLN A 462 -70.21 19.08 62.40
CA GLN A 462 -71.32 18.31 61.85
C GLN A 462 -70.99 17.75 60.47
N THR A 463 -71.54 16.58 60.17
CA THR A 463 -71.26 15.86 58.92
C THR A 463 -72.54 15.29 58.33
N GLU A 464 -72.73 15.46 57.03
CA GLU A 464 -73.87 14.94 56.30
C GLU A 464 -73.40 14.13 55.08
N PHE A 465 -73.99 12.95 54.88
CA PHE A 465 -73.69 12.09 53.75
C PHE A 465 -74.97 11.89 52.93
N ASP A 466 -74.97 12.37 51.68
CA ASP A 466 -76.07 12.21 50.73
C ASP A 466 -75.58 11.50 49.46
N VAL A 467 -75.46 10.18 49.57
CA VAL A 467 -74.91 9.32 48.51
C VAL A 467 -75.96 8.30 48.09
N GLN A 468 -76.26 8.27 46.80
CA GLN A 468 -77.20 7.28 46.25
C GLN A 468 -76.69 5.86 46.53
N ASN A 469 -77.55 4.98 47.07
CA ASN A 469 -77.17 3.61 47.44
C ASN A 469 -76.52 2.83 46.28
N ASP A 470 -77.00 3.03 45.04
CA ASP A 470 -76.47 2.38 43.83
C ASP A 470 -75.01 2.77 43.50
N LEU A 471 -74.47 3.80 44.16
CA LEU A 471 -73.09 4.25 44.01
C LEU A 471 -72.15 3.72 45.12
N MET A 472 -72.68 3.13 46.20
CA MET A 472 -71.85 2.66 47.33
C MET A 472 -70.85 1.57 46.92
N ASP A 473 -71.23 0.69 46.00
CA ASP A 473 -70.37 -0.39 45.49
C ASP A 473 -69.52 0.03 44.27
N HIS A 474 -69.59 1.30 43.86
CA HIS A 474 -68.85 1.79 42.70
C HIS A 474 -67.35 1.89 43.00
N SER A 475 -66.52 1.41 42.07
CA SER A 475 -65.05 1.38 42.24
C SER A 475 -64.43 2.77 42.06
N ILE A 476 -63.66 3.17 43.08
CA ILE A 476 -62.90 4.41 43.15
C ILE A 476 -61.45 4.11 43.56
N VAL A 477 -60.52 5.00 43.22
CA VAL A 477 -59.15 4.92 43.73
C VAL A 477 -59.17 5.08 45.25
N ARG A 478 -58.48 4.18 45.96
CA ARG A 478 -58.35 4.19 47.43
C ARG A 478 -57.62 5.43 47.94
N PHE A 479 -57.95 5.95 49.12
CA PHE A 479 -57.42 7.16 49.76
C PHE A 479 -57.55 8.45 48.91
N VAL A 480 -58.74 8.73 48.38
CA VAL A 480 -59.01 10.00 47.67
C VAL A 480 -59.91 10.94 48.46
N LEU A 481 -60.84 10.43 49.27
CA LEU A 481 -61.75 11.28 50.04
C LEU A 481 -61.08 11.80 51.32
N GLN A 482 -60.32 10.95 52.03
CA GLN A 482 -59.67 11.34 53.30
C GLN A 482 -58.78 12.58 53.16
N PRO A 483 -57.84 12.69 52.20
CA PRO A 483 -56.99 13.87 52.10
C PRO A 483 -57.77 15.16 51.82
N ILE A 484 -58.94 15.05 51.16
CA ILE A 484 -59.80 16.21 50.92
C ILE A 484 -60.46 16.66 52.22
N ILE A 485 -60.98 15.72 53.01
CA ILE A 485 -61.63 15.98 54.29
C ILE A 485 -60.62 16.49 55.33
N GLU A 486 -59.42 15.94 55.38
CA GLU A 486 -58.32 16.44 56.21
C GLU A 486 -58.01 17.91 55.90
N ASN A 487 -57.93 18.27 54.61
CA ASN A 487 -57.70 19.65 54.22
C ASN A 487 -58.84 20.59 54.65
N VAL A 488 -60.10 20.13 54.57
CA VAL A 488 -61.25 20.90 55.04
C VAL A 488 -61.14 21.17 56.55
N ILE A 489 -60.90 20.14 57.36
CA ILE A 489 -60.83 20.27 58.83
C ILE A 489 -59.65 21.15 59.25
N VAL A 490 -58.45 20.92 58.69
CA VAL A 490 -57.27 21.73 59.00
C VAL A 490 -57.54 23.19 58.70
N HIS A 491 -58.14 23.54 57.57
CA HIS A 491 -58.35 24.96 57.21
C HIS A 491 -59.53 25.63 57.89
N ALA A 492 -60.59 24.88 58.16
CA ALA A 492 -61.75 25.42 58.84
C ALA A 492 -61.49 25.65 60.34
N MET A 493 -60.64 24.85 60.97
CA MET A 493 -60.42 24.87 62.43
C MET A 493 -59.14 25.61 62.88
N ASP A 494 -58.20 25.95 61.99
CA ASP A 494 -56.91 26.62 62.32
C ASP A 494 -57.06 28.13 62.63
N LYS A 495 -58.28 28.69 62.58
CA LYS A 495 -58.56 30.06 63.02
C LYS A 495 -59.76 30.07 63.96
N GLN A 496 -59.65 30.78 65.09
CA GLN A 496 -60.69 30.95 66.12
C GLN A 496 -61.96 31.61 65.54
N ASP A 497 -62.76 30.86 64.79
CA ASP A 497 -64.11 31.20 64.42
C ASP A 497 -65.04 30.26 65.19
N ASN A 498 -65.96 30.82 65.99
CA ASN A 498 -66.84 30.05 66.87
C ASN A 498 -68.02 29.41 66.10
N ARG A 499 -67.81 29.10 64.81
CA ARG A 499 -68.81 28.57 63.89
C ARG A 499 -68.81 27.05 63.95
N GLN A 500 -70.00 26.47 63.86
CA GLN A 500 -70.16 25.05 63.65
C GLN A 500 -69.81 24.71 62.19
N LEU A 501 -68.76 23.92 62.01
CA LEU A 501 -68.32 23.43 60.72
C LEU A 501 -69.25 22.31 60.26
N LEU A 502 -69.92 22.50 59.13
CA LEU A 502 -70.73 21.49 58.44
C LEU A 502 -69.95 20.99 57.23
N ILE A 503 -69.66 19.70 57.18
CA ILE A 503 -69.08 19.02 56.01
C ILE A 503 -70.15 18.13 55.39
N SER A 504 -70.59 18.45 54.17
CA SER A 504 -71.54 17.64 53.41
C SER A 504 -70.84 16.93 52.26
N ILE A 505 -70.99 15.61 52.17
CA ILE A 505 -70.48 14.79 51.07
C ILE A 505 -71.68 14.23 50.31
N SER A 506 -71.74 14.52 49.01
CA SER A 506 -72.76 13.96 48.13
C SER A 506 -72.16 13.28 46.91
N ALA A 507 -72.86 12.28 46.38
CA ALA A 507 -72.43 11.64 45.14
C ALA A 507 -73.63 11.36 44.23
N VAL A 508 -73.51 11.79 42.98
CA VAL A 508 -74.56 11.67 41.96
C VAL A 508 -73.98 11.15 40.67
N ARG A 509 -74.76 10.31 39.98
CA ARG A 509 -74.47 9.89 38.62
C ARG A 509 -75.07 10.87 37.62
N HIS A 510 -74.29 11.31 36.65
CA HIS A 510 -74.77 12.08 35.51
C HIS A 510 -74.17 11.55 34.21
N GLY A 511 -74.96 10.75 33.48
CA GLY A 511 -74.54 10.05 32.27
C GLY A 511 -73.45 9.00 32.55
N GLU A 512 -72.31 9.16 31.88
CA GLU A 512 -71.13 8.28 31.95
C GLU A 512 -70.16 8.62 33.10
N TYR A 513 -70.52 9.57 33.97
CA TYR A 513 -69.66 10.05 35.06
C TYR A 513 -70.36 9.98 36.42
N VAL A 514 -69.56 9.72 37.45
CA VAL A 514 -69.92 9.94 38.85
C VAL A 514 -69.27 11.23 39.31
N PHE A 515 -70.08 12.11 39.89
CA PHE A 515 -69.63 13.34 40.52
C PHE A 515 -69.76 13.18 42.03
N ILE A 516 -68.65 13.35 42.74
CA ILE A 516 -68.62 13.39 44.21
C ILE A 516 -68.35 14.85 44.59
N GLU A 517 -69.24 15.45 45.35
CA GLU A 517 -69.12 16.82 45.82
C GLU A 517 -68.91 16.82 47.34
N ILE A 518 -67.85 17.49 47.78
CA ILE A 518 -67.54 17.71 49.19
C ILE A 518 -67.63 19.22 49.43
N ARG A 519 -68.53 19.64 50.33
CA ARG A 519 -68.77 21.04 50.64
C ARG A 519 -68.59 21.30 52.13
N ASP A 520 -67.95 22.42 52.45
CA ASP A 520 -67.86 22.97 53.80
C ASP A 520 -68.51 24.36 53.88
N ASN A 521 -68.90 24.78 55.07
CA ASN A 521 -69.39 26.13 55.38
C ASN A 521 -68.30 27.02 56.05
N GLY A 522 -67.02 26.68 55.88
CA GLY A 522 -65.90 27.39 56.51
C GLY A 522 -65.63 28.77 55.92
N MET A 523 -64.44 29.32 56.20
CA MET A 523 -64.08 30.69 55.79
C MET A 523 -63.86 30.86 54.26
N GLY A 524 -63.83 29.77 53.49
CA GLY A 524 -63.50 29.78 52.07
C GLY A 524 -62.07 30.27 51.78
N MET A 525 -61.79 30.62 50.52
CA MET A 525 -60.49 31.06 50.04
C MET A 525 -60.56 32.44 49.39
N GLU A 526 -59.54 33.26 49.64
CA GLU A 526 -59.32 34.51 48.89
C GLU A 526 -59.14 34.22 47.40
N THR A 527 -59.57 35.17 46.56
CA THR A 527 -59.59 35.03 45.10
C THR A 527 -58.21 34.71 44.53
N ASP A 528 -57.16 35.36 45.01
CA ASP A 528 -55.76 35.11 44.61
C ASP A 528 -55.28 33.71 45.01
N LYS A 529 -55.69 33.23 46.19
CA LYS A 529 -55.33 31.89 46.69
C LYS A 529 -56.05 30.80 45.90
N LEU A 530 -57.32 31.01 45.54
CA LEU A 530 -58.09 30.10 44.70
C LEU A 530 -57.52 30.04 43.27
N ALA A 531 -57.14 31.18 42.69
CA ALA A 531 -56.52 31.25 41.38
C ALA A 531 -55.17 30.50 41.34
N SER A 532 -54.33 30.70 42.35
CA SER A 532 -53.06 29.96 42.51
C SER A 532 -53.28 28.46 42.65
N LEU A 533 -54.26 28.03 43.47
CA LEU A 533 -54.59 26.61 43.61
C LEU A 533 -55.06 25.99 42.29
N ARG A 534 -55.92 26.66 41.53
CA ARG A 534 -56.39 26.18 40.22
C ARG A 534 -55.25 26.08 39.21
N SER A 535 -54.39 27.09 39.13
CA SER A 535 -53.20 27.08 38.26
C SER A 535 -52.26 25.91 38.61
N ASN A 536 -52.08 25.61 39.90
CA ASN A 536 -51.24 24.49 40.35
C ASN A 536 -51.82 23.11 40.04
N LEU A 537 -53.14 22.97 39.89
CA LEU A 537 -53.78 21.73 39.45
C LEU A 537 -53.64 21.50 37.93
N GLU A 538 -53.38 22.57 37.16
CA GLU A 538 -53.24 22.50 35.70
C GLU A 538 -51.79 22.30 35.23
N HIS A 539 -50.79 22.83 35.95
CA HIS A 539 -49.38 22.74 35.56
C HIS A 539 -48.62 21.56 36.20
N LYS A 540 -47.92 20.77 35.35
CA LYS A 540 -46.91 19.76 35.76
C LYS A 540 -45.62 20.43 36.28
N SER A 541 -45.67 21.15 37.40
CA SER A 541 -44.46 21.69 38.04
C SER A 541 -43.91 20.72 39.11
N LEU A 542 -42.59 20.48 39.03
CA LEU A 542 -41.76 19.61 39.87
C LEU A 542 -41.27 20.30 41.17
N GLU A 543 -41.86 21.42 41.57
CA GLU A 543 -41.44 22.14 42.77
C GLU A 543 -42.19 21.64 44.01
N VAL A 544 -41.41 21.12 44.97
CA VAL A 544 -41.87 20.73 46.31
C VAL A 544 -41.94 21.99 47.16
N PHE A 545 -43.15 22.47 47.45
CA PHE A 545 -43.42 23.53 48.43
C PHE A 545 -44.38 23.05 49.51
N SER A 546 -44.16 23.56 50.73
CA SER A 546 -44.74 23.15 52.01
C SER A 546 -46.26 23.28 52.13
N GLY A 547 -46.88 22.26 52.74
CA GLY A 547 -47.85 22.44 53.84
C GLY A 547 -49.35 22.28 53.55
N VAL A 548 -49.85 22.55 52.34
CA VAL A 548 -51.32 22.57 52.09
C VAL A 548 -51.69 22.15 50.67
N SER A 549 -50.93 22.60 49.67
CA SER A 549 -51.19 22.35 48.24
C SER A 549 -50.82 20.93 47.77
N ILE A 550 -50.13 20.16 48.61
CA ILE A 550 -49.64 18.81 48.29
C ILE A 550 -50.80 17.80 48.28
N GLY A 551 -51.72 17.88 49.24
CA GLY A 551 -52.79 16.89 49.41
C GLY A 551 -53.78 16.86 48.24
N LEU A 552 -54.37 18.02 47.88
CA LEU A 552 -55.32 18.11 46.76
C LEU A 552 -54.65 17.86 45.40
N LYS A 553 -53.40 18.32 45.19
CA LYS A 553 -52.65 18.06 43.95
C LYS A 553 -52.38 16.57 43.78
N ASN A 554 -51.95 15.88 44.84
CA ASN A 554 -51.72 14.43 44.80
C ASN A 554 -53.00 13.66 44.50
N VAL A 555 -54.14 14.03 45.10
CA VAL A 555 -55.43 13.40 44.78
C VAL A 555 -55.82 13.65 43.32
N HIS A 556 -55.65 14.88 42.83
CA HIS A 556 -55.94 15.23 41.43
C HIS A 556 -55.07 14.45 40.43
N GLU A 557 -53.75 14.39 40.66
CA GLU A 557 -52.83 13.63 39.81
C GLU A 557 -53.12 12.13 39.87
N ARG A 558 -53.43 11.59 41.06
CA ARG A 558 -53.75 10.17 41.22
C ARG A 558 -55.03 9.78 40.48
N ILE A 559 -56.07 10.62 40.52
CA ILE A 559 -57.29 10.41 39.73
C ILE A 559 -56.97 10.43 38.22
N ARG A 560 -56.12 11.37 37.76
CA ARG A 560 -55.69 11.44 36.35
C ARG A 560 -54.82 10.27 35.90
N LEU A 561 -53.98 9.73 36.79
CA LEU A 561 -53.16 8.55 36.50
C LEU A 561 -54.01 7.30 36.26
N VAL A 562 -55.09 7.13 37.05
CA VAL A 562 -55.95 5.94 36.96
C VAL A 562 -57.03 6.06 35.87
N TYR A 563 -57.63 7.25 35.71
CA TYR A 563 -58.77 7.44 34.79
C TYR A 563 -58.45 8.31 33.57
N GLY A 564 -57.26 8.88 33.47
CA GLY A 564 -56.83 9.75 32.36
C GLY A 564 -57.13 11.24 32.58
N ALA A 565 -56.62 12.07 31.67
CA ALA A 565 -56.65 13.53 31.73
C ALA A 565 -58.02 14.24 31.92
N PRO A 566 -59.17 13.75 31.38
CA PRO A 566 -60.45 14.45 31.53
C PRO A 566 -61.11 14.29 32.91
N HIS A 567 -60.47 13.56 33.83
CA HIS A 567 -60.91 13.33 35.20
C HIS A 567 -60.04 14.11 36.19
N GLY A 568 -60.52 14.30 37.42
CA GLY A 568 -59.77 15.00 38.46
C GLY A 568 -60.67 15.77 39.43
N LEU A 569 -60.03 16.72 40.11
CA LEU A 569 -60.65 17.66 41.05
C LEU A 569 -60.93 19.02 40.39
N ALA A 570 -62.06 19.62 40.74
CA ALA A 570 -62.34 21.05 40.57
C ALA A 570 -62.66 21.68 41.93
N VAL A 571 -62.19 22.90 42.16
CA VAL A 571 -62.37 23.62 43.44
C VAL A 571 -63.11 24.92 43.19
N GLU A 572 -64.18 25.13 43.94
CA GLU A 572 -64.99 26.35 43.98
C GLU A 572 -64.98 26.88 45.42
N SER A 573 -64.71 28.17 45.63
CA SER A 573 -64.69 28.77 46.96
C SER A 573 -64.94 30.27 46.85
N ALA A 574 -65.49 30.86 47.89
CA ALA A 574 -65.58 32.31 48.03
C ALA A 574 -65.34 32.71 49.50
N PRO A 575 -64.70 33.87 49.76
CA PRO A 575 -64.47 34.34 51.13
C PRO A 575 -65.77 34.39 51.94
N GLY A 576 -65.77 33.74 53.10
CA GLY A 576 -66.89 33.65 54.03
C GLY A 576 -68.05 32.73 53.61
N LYS A 577 -67.93 31.99 52.49
CA LYS A 577 -68.99 31.09 51.97
C LYS A 577 -68.60 29.61 51.89
N GLY A 578 -67.45 29.23 52.45
CA GLY A 578 -66.94 27.86 52.42
C GLY A 578 -66.27 27.44 51.12
N THR A 579 -65.90 26.17 51.02
CA THR A 579 -65.28 25.55 49.84
C THR A 579 -66.10 24.37 49.35
N THR A 580 -66.12 24.16 48.03
CA THR A 580 -66.74 23.02 47.35
C THR A 580 -65.71 22.36 46.44
N ILE A 581 -65.45 21.09 46.68
CA ILE A 581 -64.51 20.27 45.91
C ILE A 581 -65.31 19.21 45.16
N LYS A 582 -65.21 19.24 43.83
CA LYS A 582 -65.93 18.34 42.92
C LYS A 582 -64.94 17.35 42.31
N LEU A 583 -65.17 16.06 42.55
CA LEU A 583 -64.46 14.97 41.93
C LEU A 583 -65.26 14.47 40.73
N LYS A 584 -64.59 14.26 39.59
CA LYS A 584 -65.18 13.64 38.40
C LYS A 584 -64.46 12.34 38.07
N ILE A 585 -65.18 11.22 38.12
CA ILE A 585 -64.68 9.88 37.78
C ILE A 585 -65.63 9.17 36.79
N PRO A 586 -65.17 8.19 36.00
CA PRO A 586 -66.03 7.48 35.05
C PRO A 586 -66.95 6.48 35.76
N TYR A 587 -68.21 6.37 35.31
CA TYR A 587 -69.13 5.34 35.78
C TYR A 587 -68.87 4.01 35.05
N ARG A 588 -68.10 3.11 35.67
CA ARG A 588 -67.90 1.73 35.18
C ARG A 588 -68.91 0.77 35.81
N ASN A 589 -69.70 0.06 35.00
CA ASN A 589 -70.46 -1.12 35.46
C ASN A 589 -69.47 -2.21 35.88
N GLY A 590 -69.67 -2.83 37.06
CA GLY A 590 -68.73 -3.71 37.77
C GLY A 590 -68.34 -5.02 37.08
N GLY A 591 -67.74 -4.97 35.88
CA GLY A 591 -67.30 -6.14 35.12
C GLY A 591 -66.05 -5.96 34.25
N ALA A 592 -65.51 -4.75 34.09
CA ALA A 592 -64.30 -4.52 33.29
C ALA A 592 -63.09 -4.25 34.19
N ARG A 593 -62.45 -5.32 34.69
CA ARG A 593 -61.10 -5.24 35.26
C ARG A 593 -60.12 -4.92 34.12
N HIS A 594 -59.42 -3.79 34.21
CA HIS A 594 -58.25 -3.54 33.37
C HIS A 594 -57.10 -4.45 33.84
N VAL A 595 -56.52 -5.18 32.88
CA VAL A 595 -55.29 -5.96 32.98
C VAL A 595 -54.09 -5.05 33.24
#